data_AF-A0A954S127-F1
#
_entry.id   AF-A0A954S127-F1
#
_cell.length_a   1.000
_cell.length_b   1.000
_cell.length_c   1.000
_cell.angle_alpha   90.00
_cell.angle_beta   90.00
_cell.angle_gamma   90.00
#
_symmetry.space_group_name_H-M   'P 1'
#
loop_
_entity.id
_entity.type
_entity.pdbx_description
1 polymer ?
#
loop_
_entity_poly.entity_id
_entity_poly.type
_entity_poly.pdbx_seq_one_letter_code
_entity_poly.pdbx_strand_id
1 'polypeptide(L)'
;SPPTPELKTAAMNWMNRSNPAAKLLAASALLFDPKYQGTVKLDLQQLRSHPDARIRNLAATQLWRLELPDRKVEAATLVSWQDSIHSLPRELRGGPYFLLGEGRRLRRQHDLAAMALLWVPLVYDHDYQISALACLNAADSLKAIGRNDEAVALYHEVVVRYGQSTYAQDAAQILKTLQSDQAESGTSQNP
;
A
#
# COMPACT_ATOMS: atom_id res chain seq x y z
N SER A 1 9.59 -1.23 3.19
CA SER A 1 10.96 -1.54 3.66
C SER A 1 11.40 -2.89 3.15
N PRO A 2 12.71 -3.10 2.90
CA PRO A 2 13.24 -4.42 2.61
C PRO A 2 13.00 -5.37 3.81
N PRO A 3 12.84 -6.68 3.57
CA PRO A 3 12.72 -7.67 4.65
C PRO A 3 14.01 -7.69 5.49
N THR A 4 13.88 -7.97 6.80
CA THR A 4 15.06 -8.15 7.65
C THR A 4 15.85 -9.40 7.24
N PRO A 5 17.16 -9.49 7.56
CA PRO A 5 17.97 -10.68 7.25
C PRO A 5 17.39 -11.98 7.83
N GLU A 6 16.78 -11.92 9.02
CA GLU A 6 16.15 -13.06 9.69
C GLU A 6 14.90 -13.50 8.93
N LEU A 7 14.05 -12.55 8.54
CA LEU A 7 12.84 -12.83 7.75
C LEU A 7 13.21 -13.40 6.38
N LYS A 8 14.27 -12.89 5.74
CA LYS A 8 14.78 -13.42 4.48
C LYS A 8 15.23 -14.87 4.63
N THR A 9 15.95 -15.20 5.70
CA THR A 9 16.41 -16.57 6.00
C THR A 9 15.23 -17.52 6.25
N ALA A 10 14.25 -17.09 7.04
CA ALA A 10 13.03 -17.86 7.26
C ALA A 10 12.25 -18.09 5.96
N ALA A 11 12.13 -17.06 5.11
CA ALA A 11 11.43 -17.13 3.83
C ALA A 11 12.09 -18.11 2.86
N MET A 12 13.42 -18.18 2.83
CA MET A 12 14.15 -19.19 2.03
C MET A 12 13.78 -20.62 2.48
N ASN A 13 13.67 -20.84 3.79
CA ASN A 13 13.26 -22.15 4.32
C ASN A 13 11.80 -22.49 4.01
N TRP A 14 10.90 -21.50 4.01
CA TRP A 14 9.49 -21.70 3.67
C TRP A 14 9.26 -21.97 2.18
N MET A 15 10.04 -21.33 1.30
CA MET A 15 9.96 -21.53 -0.15
C MET A 15 10.17 -22.99 -0.55
N ASN A 16 11.06 -23.70 0.16
CA ASN A 16 11.37 -25.11 -0.10
C ASN A 16 10.32 -26.09 0.45
N ARG A 17 9.26 -25.61 1.14
CA ARG A 17 8.20 -26.47 1.68
C ARG A 17 7.07 -26.67 0.66
N SER A 18 6.43 -27.82 0.71
CA SER A 18 5.24 -28.13 -0.13
C SER A 18 3.96 -27.42 0.33
N ASN A 19 3.97 -26.73 1.47
CA ASN A 19 2.80 -26.07 2.03
C ASN A 19 2.48 -24.75 1.28
N PRO A 20 1.26 -24.60 0.70
CA PRO A 20 0.84 -23.37 0.01
C PRO A 20 0.94 -22.09 0.83
N ALA A 21 0.59 -22.13 2.12
CA ALA A 21 0.68 -20.97 3.00
C ALA A 21 2.15 -20.58 3.27
N ALA A 22 3.04 -21.57 3.39
CA ALA A 22 4.47 -21.31 3.52
C ALA A 22 5.04 -20.63 2.26
N LYS A 23 4.61 -21.07 1.07
CA LYS A 23 4.98 -20.42 -0.20
C LYS A 23 4.48 -18.98 -0.29
N LEU A 24 3.25 -18.68 0.17
CA LEU A 24 2.74 -17.30 0.26
C LEU A 24 3.57 -16.43 1.21
N LEU A 25 3.94 -16.96 2.38
CA LEU A 25 4.79 -16.24 3.32
C LEU A 25 6.19 -16.00 2.76
N ALA A 26 6.78 -17.02 2.12
CA ALA A 26 8.05 -16.86 1.42
C ALA A 26 7.97 -15.77 0.36
N ALA A 27 6.89 -15.78 -0.43
CA ALA A 27 6.66 -14.77 -1.46
C ALA A 27 6.57 -13.37 -0.86
N SER A 28 5.87 -13.20 0.27
CA SER A 28 5.70 -11.87 0.89
C SER A 28 7.03 -11.15 1.15
N ALA A 29 8.10 -11.90 1.45
CA ALA A 29 9.43 -11.40 1.74
C ALA A 29 10.38 -11.42 0.53
N LEU A 30 10.33 -12.45 -0.31
CA LEU A 30 11.32 -12.69 -1.36
C LEU A 30 10.90 -12.17 -2.75
N LEU A 31 9.66 -11.68 -2.90
CA LEU A 31 9.10 -11.29 -4.21
C LEU A 31 9.95 -10.27 -4.98
N PHE A 32 10.63 -9.37 -4.27
CA PHE A 32 11.47 -8.32 -4.85
C PHE A 32 12.97 -8.62 -4.77
N ASP A 33 13.37 -9.81 -4.32
CA ASP A 33 14.76 -10.22 -4.36
C ASP A 33 15.10 -10.75 -5.76
N PRO A 34 16.03 -10.13 -6.52
CA PRO A 34 16.34 -10.54 -7.89
C PRO A 34 16.75 -12.01 -8.01
N LYS A 35 17.36 -12.58 -6.97
CA LYS A 35 17.80 -13.99 -6.97
C LYS A 35 16.62 -14.96 -6.89
N TYR A 36 15.54 -14.59 -6.20
CA TYR A 36 14.42 -15.48 -5.89
C TYR A 36 13.12 -15.11 -6.61
N GLN A 37 13.03 -13.91 -7.17
CA GLN A 37 11.82 -13.38 -7.80
C GLN A 37 11.24 -14.31 -8.87
N GLY A 38 12.08 -14.92 -9.72
CA GLY A 38 11.63 -15.85 -10.76
C GLY A 38 10.89 -17.06 -10.19
N THR A 39 11.50 -17.73 -9.21
CA THR A 39 10.94 -18.91 -8.54
C THR A 39 9.66 -18.55 -7.78
N VAL A 40 9.70 -17.49 -6.99
CA VAL A 40 8.54 -17.02 -6.21
C VAL A 40 7.37 -16.65 -7.12
N LYS A 41 7.64 -15.99 -8.24
CA LYS A 41 6.61 -15.62 -9.21
C LYS A 41 5.95 -16.87 -9.81
N LEU A 42 6.73 -17.89 -10.17
CA LEU A 42 6.19 -19.16 -10.68
C LEU A 42 5.33 -19.87 -9.62
N ASP A 43 5.80 -19.93 -8.38
CA ASP A 43 5.02 -20.50 -7.27
C ASP A 43 3.68 -19.77 -7.09
N LEU A 44 3.69 -18.43 -7.06
CA LEU A 44 2.47 -17.63 -6.97
C LEU A 44 1.52 -17.87 -8.16
N GLN A 45 2.04 -17.98 -9.37
CA GLN A 45 1.24 -18.29 -10.56
C GLN A 45 0.55 -19.66 -10.46
N GLN A 46 1.22 -20.67 -9.92
CA GLN A 46 0.61 -21.98 -9.65
C GLN A 46 -0.46 -21.88 -8.56
N LEU A 47 -0.20 -21.14 -7.49
CA LEU A 47 -1.13 -20.97 -6.37
C LEU A 47 -2.42 -20.24 -6.75
N ARG A 48 -2.42 -19.44 -7.83
CA ARG A 48 -3.66 -18.84 -8.37
C ARG A 48 -4.70 -19.87 -8.79
N SER A 49 -4.33 -21.13 -9.01
CA SER A 49 -5.25 -22.22 -9.34
C SER A 49 -5.60 -23.12 -8.13
N HIS A 50 -5.15 -22.77 -6.91
CA HIS A 50 -5.35 -23.58 -5.72
C HIS A 50 -6.84 -23.71 -5.32
N PRO A 51 -7.31 -24.88 -4.82
CA PRO A 51 -8.71 -25.07 -4.43
C PRO A 51 -9.19 -24.14 -3.32
N ASP A 52 -8.34 -23.84 -2.33
CA ASP A 52 -8.64 -22.84 -1.30
C ASP A 52 -8.62 -21.43 -1.91
N ALA A 53 -9.79 -20.79 -1.95
CA ALA A 53 -9.97 -19.44 -2.47
C ALA A 53 -9.07 -18.40 -1.80
N ARG A 54 -8.79 -18.52 -0.49
CA ARG A 54 -7.91 -17.59 0.23
C ARG A 54 -6.49 -17.66 -0.30
N ILE A 55 -5.98 -18.86 -0.54
CA ILE A 55 -4.63 -19.08 -1.07
C ILE A 55 -4.52 -18.50 -2.48
N ARG A 56 -5.47 -18.83 -3.35
CA ARG A 56 -5.58 -18.30 -4.72
C ARG A 56 -5.59 -16.78 -4.75
N ASN A 57 -6.41 -16.18 -3.89
CA ASN A 57 -6.61 -14.74 -3.87
C ASN A 57 -5.41 -14.00 -3.32
N LEU A 58 -4.83 -14.48 -2.22
CA LEU A 58 -3.59 -13.92 -1.68
C LEU A 58 -2.44 -14.06 -2.68
N ALA A 59 -2.36 -15.17 -3.42
CA ALA A 59 -1.37 -15.34 -4.47
C ALA A 59 -1.54 -14.29 -5.59
N ALA A 60 -2.78 -14.05 -6.03
CA ALA A 60 -3.10 -13.03 -7.01
C ALA A 60 -2.71 -11.62 -6.50
N THR A 61 -3.06 -11.27 -5.27
CA THR A 61 -2.69 -9.98 -4.66
C THR A 61 -1.17 -9.82 -4.52
N GLN A 62 -0.42 -10.87 -4.18
CA GLN A 62 1.04 -10.80 -4.13
C GLN A 62 1.61 -10.47 -5.53
N LEU A 63 1.04 -11.03 -6.60
CA LEU A 63 1.49 -10.73 -7.97
C LEU A 63 1.24 -9.28 -8.38
N TRP A 64 0.17 -8.63 -7.90
CA TRP A 64 -0.07 -7.20 -8.15
C TRP A 64 1.10 -6.31 -7.71
N ARG A 65 1.81 -6.70 -6.66
CA ARG A 65 3.00 -5.98 -6.16
C ARG A 65 4.12 -5.93 -7.21
N LEU A 66 4.22 -6.93 -8.09
CA LEU A 66 5.17 -6.93 -9.21
C LEU A 66 4.73 -6.05 -10.38
N GLU A 67 3.43 -5.80 -10.50
CA GLU A 67 2.86 -5.00 -11.59
C GLU A 67 2.99 -3.49 -11.30
N LEU A 68 2.93 -3.09 -10.02
CA LEU A 68 2.98 -1.69 -9.59
C LEU A 68 4.23 -0.92 -10.09
N PRO A 69 5.47 -1.42 -9.96
CA PRO A 69 6.67 -0.63 -10.30
C PRO A 69 6.76 -0.25 -11.78
N ASP A 70 6.08 -0.98 -12.68
CA ASP A 70 6.20 -0.75 -14.12
C ASP A 70 5.50 0.54 -14.60
N ARG A 71 4.69 1.21 -13.76
CA ARG A 71 3.82 2.36 -14.15
C ARG A 71 2.91 2.08 -15.39
N LYS A 72 2.91 0.85 -15.90
CA LYS A 72 2.12 0.35 -17.02
C LYS A 72 0.82 -0.31 -16.58
N VAL A 73 0.53 -0.37 -15.28
CA VAL A 73 -0.76 -0.92 -14.81
C VAL A 73 -1.88 -0.10 -15.44
N GLU A 74 -2.62 -0.72 -16.33
CA GLU A 74 -3.68 -0.07 -17.07
C GLU A 74 -4.86 0.24 -16.13
N ALA A 75 -5.64 1.27 -16.49
CA ALA A 75 -6.83 1.62 -15.71
C ALA A 75 -7.82 0.42 -15.65
N ALA A 76 -7.95 -0.33 -16.75
CA ALA A 76 -8.78 -1.53 -16.80
C ALA A 76 -8.28 -2.61 -15.81
N THR A 77 -6.97 -2.78 -15.67
CA THR A 77 -6.38 -3.69 -14.67
C THR A 77 -6.75 -3.27 -13.26
N LEU A 78 -6.69 -1.98 -12.93
CA LEU A 78 -7.07 -1.47 -11.61
C LEU A 78 -8.58 -1.66 -11.31
N VAL A 79 -9.44 -1.56 -12.33
CA VAL A 79 -10.87 -1.91 -12.18
C VAL A 79 -11.03 -3.40 -11.85
N SER A 80 -10.33 -4.28 -12.60
CA SER A 80 -10.36 -5.72 -12.33
C SER A 80 -9.83 -6.08 -10.94
N TRP A 81 -8.84 -5.34 -10.43
CA TRP A 81 -8.36 -5.48 -9.06
C TRP A 81 -9.45 -5.10 -8.07
N GLN A 82 -10.14 -3.98 -8.28
CA GLN A 82 -11.24 -3.56 -7.41
C GLN A 82 -12.35 -4.62 -7.32
N ASP A 83 -12.77 -5.18 -8.46
CA ASP A 83 -13.76 -6.26 -8.49
C ASP A 83 -13.27 -7.50 -7.75
N SER A 84 -11.99 -7.86 -7.95
CA SER A 84 -11.36 -8.96 -7.23
C SER A 84 -11.36 -8.73 -5.71
N ILE A 85 -11.11 -7.50 -5.24
CA ILE A 85 -11.13 -7.15 -3.81
C ILE A 85 -12.51 -7.39 -3.20
N HIS A 86 -13.58 -7.05 -3.90
CA HIS A 86 -14.95 -7.24 -3.41
C HIS A 86 -15.32 -8.72 -3.23
N SER A 87 -14.63 -9.63 -3.93
CA SER A 87 -14.80 -11.08 -3.78
C SER A 87 -14.00 -11.69 -2.62
N LEU A 88 -13.08 -10.93 -2.00
CA LEU A 88 -12.25 -11.43 -0.90
C LEU A 88 -13.02 -11.48 0.42
N PRO A 89 -12.67 -12.42 1.34
CA PRO A 89 -13.03 -12.29 2.75
C PRO A 89 -12.61 -10.93 3.30
N ARG A 90 -13.44 -10.34 4.18
CA ARG A 90 -13.30 -8.95 4.63
C ARG A 90 -11.94 -8.69 5.27
N GLU A 91 -11.43 -9.68 6.00
CA GLU A 91 -10.18 -9.64 6.77
C GLU A 91 -8.96 -9.55 5.85
N LEU A 92 -9.08 -9.97 4.59
CA LEU A 92 -8.00 -9.99 3.62
C LEU A 92 -7.97 -8.75 2.72
N ARG A 93 -8.92 -7.82 2.85
CA ARG A 93 -9.09 -6.70 1.90
C ARG A 93 -8.14 -5.52 2.12
N GLY A 94 -7.61 -5.33 3.34
CA GLY A 94 -6.79 -4.17 3.69
C GLY A 94 -5.56 -3.99 2.78
N GLY A 95 -4.71 -5.02 2.68
CA GLY A 95 -3.54 -5.01 1.78
C GLY A 95 -3.90 -4.78 0.30
N PRO A 96 -4.87 -5.51 -0.27
CA PRO A 96 -5.37 -5.24 -1.61
C PRO A 96 -5.86 -3.81 -1.87
N TYR A 97 -6.62 -3.19 -0.95
CA TYR A 97 -7.03 -1.78 -1.08
C TYR A 97 -5.84 -0.83 -1.07
N PHE A 98 -4.84 -1.10 -0.24
CA PHE A 98 -3.58 -0.35 -0.26
C PHE A 98 -2.91 -0.42 -1.65
N LEU A 99 -2.80 -1.62 -2.24
CA LEU A 99 -2.19 -1.78 -3.58
C LEU A 99 -3.02 -1.11 -4.70
N LEU A 100 -4.35 -1.18 -4.64
CA LEU A 100 -5.23 -0.47 -5.56
C LEU A 100 -5.02 1.04 -5.48
N GLY A 101 -4.94 1.58 -4.26
CA GLY A 101 -4.64 2.97 -4.00
C GLY A 101 -3.29 3.41 -4.57
N GLU A 102 -2.24 2.65 -4.33
CA GLU A 102 -0.91 2.92 -4.91
C GLU A 102 -0.92 2.85 -6.43
N GLY A 103 -1.59 1.87 -7.02
CA GLY A 103 -1.72 1.77 -8.48
C GLY A 103 -2.40 3.00 -9.09
N ARG A 104 -3.47 3.49 -8.47
CA ARG A 104 -4.18 4.72 -8.87
C ARG A 104 -3.29 5.95 -8.69
N ARG A 105 -2.53 6.02 -7.61
CA ARG A 105 -1.60 7.12 -7.33
C ARG A 105 -0.50 7.21 -8.39
N LEU A 106 0.08 6.08 -8.79
CA LEU A 106 1.06 5.99 -9.88
C LEU A 106 0.47 6.43 -11.24
N ARG A 107 -0.83 6.26 -11.42
CA ARG A 107 -1.60 6.71 -12.58
C ARG A 107 -2.09 8.16 -12.49
N ARG A 108 -1.74 8.89 -11.41
CA ARG A 108 -2.23 10.24 -11.09
C ARG A 108 -3.75 10.36 -10.97
N GLN A 109 -4.43 9.24 -10.71
CA GLN A 109 -5.86 9.22 -10.37
C GLN A 109 -6.01 9.50 -8.87
N HIS A 110 -5.58 10.69 -8.46
CA HIS A 110 -5.37 11.04 -7.06
C HIS A 110 -6.66 11.05 -6.22
N ASP A 111 -7.79 11.43 -6.83
CA ASP A 111 -9.12 11.32 -6.25
C ASP A 111 -9.46 9.86 -5.89
N LEU A 112 -9.37 8.96 -6.87
CA LEU A 112 -9.66 7.55 -6.72
C LEU A 112 -8.63 6.84 -5.84
N ALA A 113 -7.38 7.33 -5.81
CA ALA A 113 -6.32 6.84 -4.95
C ALA A 113 -6.63 7.16 -3.48
N ALA A 114 -6.95 8.43 -3.17
CA ALA A 114 -7.33 8.83 -1.82
C ALA A 114 -8.52 8.00 -1.30
N MET A 115 -9.55 7.81 -2.12
CA MET A 115 -10.70 6.96 -1.77
C MET A 115 -10.27 5.53 -1.44
N ALA A 116 -9.49 4.88 -2.31
CA ALA A 116 -9.07 3.49 -2.11
C ALA A 116 -8.17 3.32 -0.87
N LEU A 117 -7.27 4.26 -0.63
CA LEU A 117 -6.35 4.25 0.51
C LEU A 117 -7.10 4.45 1.84
N LEU A 118 -8.10 5.33 1.89
CA LEU A 118 -8.87 5.61 3.10
C LEU A 118 -9.71 4.41 3.60
N TRP A 119 -10.04 3.44 2.73
CA TRP A 119 -10.67 2.20 3.19
C TRP A 119 -9.81 1.44 4.20
N VAL A 120 -8.49 1.55 4.12
CA VAL A 120 -7.57 0.83 5.00
C VAL A 120 -7.72 1.30 6.46
N PRO A 121 -7.45 2.57 6.83
CA PRO A 121 -7.55 3.03 8.21
C PRO A 121 -8.99 3.20 8.73
N LEU A 122 -10.00 3.19 7.85
CA LEU A 122 -11.41 3.39 8.24
C LEU A 122 -12.19 2.08 8.37
N VAL A 123 -11.83 1.04 7.62
CA VAL A 123 -12.64 -0.21 7.54
C VAL A 123 -11.82 -1.47 7.79
N TYR A 124 -10.52 -1.44 7.48
CA TYR A 124 -9.62 -2.60 7.54
C TYR A 124 -8.36 -2.31 8.37
N ASP A 125 -8.52 -1.64 9.51
CA ASP A 125 -7.45 -1.01 10.31
C ASP A 125 -6.61 -1.97 11.18
N HIS A 126 -6.58 -3.25 10.80
CA HIS A 126 -5.91 -4.32 11.55
C HIS A 126 -4.38 -4.17 11.56
N ASP A 127 -3.79 -3.56 10.52
CA ASP A 127 -2.36 -3.31 10.43
C ASP A 127 -2.07 -1.83 10.67
N TYR A 128 -1.49 -1.54 11.84
CA TYR A 128 -1.16 -0.18 12.27
C TYR A 128 -0.22 0.54 11.31
N GLN A 129 0.78 -0.17 10.76
CA GLN A 129 1.78 0.44 9.89
C GLN A 129 1.22 0.69 8.49
N ILE A 130 0.47 -0.26 7.93
CA ILE A 130 -0.18 -0.07 6.63
C ILE A 130 -1.27 1.00 6.73
N SER A 131 -2.02 1.07 7.84
CA SER A 131 -3.06 2.09 8.05
C SER A 131 -2.45 3.49 8.13
N ALA A 132 -1.33 3.66 8.83
CA ALA A 132 -0.58 4.91 8.90
C ALA A 132 -0.09 5.35 7.52
N LEU A 133 0.55 4.44 6.78
CA LEU A 133 1.04 4.71 5.41
C LEU A 133 -0.11 5.03 4.44
N ALA A 134 -1.20 4.28 4.51
CA ALA A 134 -2.36 4.51 3.64
C ALA A 134 -2.98 5.88 3.90
N CYS A 135 -3.10 6.29 5.17
CA CYS A 135 -3.61 7.60 5.54
C CYS A 135 -2.68 8.73 5.05
N LEU A 136 -1.37 8.57 5.22
CA LEU A 136 -0.37 9.51 4.69
C LEU A 136 -0.47 9.64 3.16
N ASN A 137 -0.50 8.53 2.43
CA ASN A 137 -0.58 8.54 0.97
C ASN A 137 -1.92 9.08 0.46
N ALA A 138 -3.01 8.92 1.23
CA ALA A 138 -4.30 9.53 0.92
C ALA A 138 -4.22 11.07 1.06
N ALA A 139 -3.58 11.56 2.13
CA ALA A 139 -3.34 12.99 2.32
C ALA A 139 -2.52 13.59 1.16
N ASP A 140 -1.44 12.93 0.75
CA ASP A 140 -0.64 13.32 -0.42
C ASP A 140 -1.47 13.40 -1.70
N SER A 141 -2.38 12.44 -1.87
CA SER A 141 -3.25 12.40 -3.05
C SER A 141 -4.29 13.54 -3.02
N LEU A 142 -4.86 13.86 -1.86
CA LEU A 142 -5.76 15.02 -1.70
C LEU A 142 -5.05 16.35 -1.96
N LYS A 143 -3.82 16.50 -1.44
CA LYS A 143 -2.97 17.67 -1.70
C LYS A 143 -2.70 17.82 -3.20
N ALA A 144 -2.40 16.73 -3.90
CA ALA A 144 -2.12 16.76 -5.34
C ALA A 144 -3.29 17.25 -6.21
N ILE A 145 -4.52 17.18 -5.71
CA ILE A 145 -5.73 17.71 -6.39
C ILE A 145 -6.24 19.01 -5.77
N GLY A 146 -5.44 19.68 -4.94
CA GLY A 146 -5.75 20.99 -4.37
C GLY A 146 -6.68 20.98 -3.17
N ARG A 147 -7.02 19.80 -2.61
CA ARG A 147 -7.84 19.67 -1.39
C ARG A 147 -6.97 19.81 -0.15
N ASN A 148 -6.35 20.99 0.00
CA ASN A 148 -5.30 21.25 0.98
C ASN A 148 -5.78 21.09 2.43
N ASP A 149 -6.96 21.61 2.76
CA ASP A 149 -7.50 21.54 4.14
C ASP A 149 -7.70 20.09 4.60
N GLU A 150 -8.21 19.24 3.69
CA GLU A 150 -8.41 17.82 3.98
C GLU A 150 -7.10 17.04 4.04
N ALA A 151 -6.13 17.40 3.19
CA ALA A 151 -4.78 16.85 3.28
C ALA A 151 -4.14 17.17 4.63
N VAL A 152 -4.22 18.44 5.07
CA VAL A 152 -3.71 18.89 6.38
C VAL A 152 -4.41 18.14 7.52
N ALA A 153 -5.73 18.00 7.46
CA ALA A 153 -6.48 17.24 8.46
C ALA A 153 -6.01 15.77 8.53
N LEU A 154 -5.81 15.11 7.39
CA LEU A 154 -5.30 13.74 7.37
C LEU A 154 -3.85 13.64 7.84
N TYR A 155 -2.95 14.57 7.50
CA TYR A 155 -1.60 14.57 8.05
C TYR A 155 -1.63 14.68 9.58
N HIS A 156 -2.49 15.53 10.14
CA HIS A 156 -2.69 15.60 11.59
C HIS A 156 -3.20 14.29 12.18
N GLU A 157 -4.19 13.66 11.55
CA GLU A 157 -4.69 12.34 11.95
C GLU A 157 -3.55 11.31 11.96
N VAL A 158 -2.63 11.34 10.99
CA VAL A 158 -1.46 10.44 10.99
C VAL A 158 -0.58 10.66 12.22
N VAL A 159 -0.29 11.91 12.55
CA VAL A 159 0.52 12.25 13.73
C VAL A 159 -0.15 11.82 15.03
N VAL A 160 -1.46 12.07 15.17
CA VAL A 160 -2.21 11.83 16.41
C VAL A 160 -2.49 10.35 16.60
N ARG A 161 -3.04 9.67 15.60
CA ARG A 161 -3.48 8.27 15.69
C ARG A 161 -2.32 7.29 15.51
N TYR A 162 -1.33 7.65 14.68
CA TYR A 162 -0.23 6.75 14.32
C TYR A 162 1.15 7.24 14.80
N GLY A 163 1.21 7.96 15.92
CA GLY A 163 2.42 8.61 16.45
C GLY A 163 3.65 7.71 16.67
N GLN A 164 3.47 6.38 16.76
CA GLN A 164 4.59 5.42 16.88
C GLN A 164 5.08 4.88 15.53
N SER A 165 4.44 5.25 14.43
CA SER A 165 4.87 4.87 13.08
C SER A 165 5.92 5.84 12.55
N THR A 166 6.78 5.37 11.63
CA THR A 166 7.68 6.25 10.89
C THR A 166 6.93 7.28 10.06
N TYR A 167 5.72 6.94 9.60
CA TYR A 167 4.87 7.79 8.77
C TYR A 167 4.28 8.99 9.52
N ALA A 168 4.17 8.92 10.86
CA ALA A 168 3.83 10.08 11.67
C ALA A 168 4.94 11.12 11.70
N GLN A 169 6.21 10.71 11.64
CA GLN A 169 7.33 11.63 11.54
C GLN A 169 7.32 12.34 10.19
N ASP A 170 7.08 11.59 9.11
CA ASP A 170 6.93 12.15 7.76
C ASP A 170 5.78 13.17 7.69
N ALA A 171 4.60 12.82 8.24
CA ALA A 171 3.44 13.71 8.29
C ALA A 171 3.71 15.00 9.08
N ALA A 172 4.38 14.89 10.24
CA ALA A 172 4.74 16.04 11.06
C ALA A 172 5.70 16.99 10.32
N GLN A 173 6.65 16.44 9.57
CA GLN A 173 7.59 17.24 8.78
C GLN A 173 6.87 17.97 7.63
N ILE A 174 5.92 17.31 6.96
CA ILE A 174 5.10 17.93 5.91
C ILE A 174 4.26 19.08 6.49
N LEU A 175 3.60 18.87 7.63
CA LEU A 175 2.81 19.92 8.30
C LEU A 175 3.65 21.14 8.64
N LYS A 176 4.87 20.94 9.15
CA LYS A 176 5.80 22.03 9.45
C LYS A 176 6.15 22.84 8.21
N THR A 177 6.44 22.17 7.08
CA THR A 177 6.72 22.84 5.80
C THR A 177 5.53 23.65 5.32
N LEU A 178 4.31 23.08 5.36
CA LEU A 178 3.10 23.78 4.93
C LEU A 178 2.80 25.04 5.77
N GLN A 179 3.10 25.01 7.07
CA GLN A 179 2.95 26.19 7.95
C GLN A 179 3.95 27.30 7.60
N SER A 180 5.20 26.94 7.28
CA SER A 180 6.21 27.90 6.83
C SER A 180 5.81 28.56 5.50
N ASP A 181 5.34 27.77 4.53
CA ASP A 181 4.92 28.29 3.22
C ASP A 181 3.75 29.29 3.34
N GLN A 182 2.82 29.05 4.27
CA GLN A 182 1.71 29.97 4.55
C GLN A 182 2.16 31.27 5.21
N ALA A 183 3.15 31.22 6.10
CA ALA A 183 3.70 32.42 6.74
C ALA A 183 4.45 33.31 5.73
N GLU A 184 5.18 32.72 4.79
CA GLU A 184 5.89 33.45 3.74
C GLU A 184 4.94 34.10 2.73
N SER A 185 3.90 33.38 2.31
CA SER A 185 2.89 33.89 1.36
C SER A 185 1.98 34.98 1.97
N GLY A 186 1.77 34.98 3.29
CA GLY A 186 1.08 36.06 4.01
C GLY A 186 1.90 37.36 4.17
N THR A 187 3.23 37.28 4.07
CA THR A 187 4.11 38.44 4.29
C THR A 187 4.29 39.29 3.02
N SER A 188 4.04 38.75 1.82
CA SER A 188 4.13 39.47 0.55
C SER A 188 2.87 40.26 0.13
N GLN A 189 1.86 40.40 0.99
CA GLN A 189 0.60 41.10 0.70
C GLN A 189 0.34 42.37 1.52
N ASN A 190 1.36 42.96 2.16
CA ASN A 190 1.23 44.31 2.75
C ASN A 190 1.90 45.37 1.85
N PRO A 191 1.13 46.18 1.09
CA PRO A 191 1.62 47.43 0.52
C PRO A 191 1.80 48.53 1.58
#